data_AF-A0A345Z3Y3-F1
#
_entry.id   AF-A0A345Z3Y3-F1
#
_cell.length_a   1.000
_cell.length_b   1.000
_cell.length_c   1.000
_cell.angle_alpha   90.00
_cell.angle_beta   90.00
_cell.angle_gamma   90.00
#
_symmetry.space_group_name_H-M   'P 1'
#
loop_
_entity.id
_entity.type
_entity.pdbx_description
1 polymer ?
#
loop_
_entity_poly.entity_id
_entity_poly.type
_entity_poly.pdbx_seq_one_letter_code
_entity_poly.pdbx_strand_id
1 'polypeptide(L)'
;MSYKKRKLSEEILIDESKRPTLTLDSTVEFTQVLNLDFDNIYESESSNSTTSLNQSGISENSMNTQDFENTVLPDPNNELNVYKKGWALESLRVAKSEFSNKKSKILMVNQPKPNIKLSNKQLQVITNNFKEKLLSLSDKCVILKDRKFGYEIFINGVDNRYWVNALEFQEPINLKSPKFNHVWQGNSFIGYGFKTFEECIEKTNELMVRGKTGVNLFKDYVVDVNFERNRFVSSTKDFKLFTYEEYCKIEKWYFKNKINIMIKTAGQKDLEDLNDEIKNQFSQKIKTTAFQAIQSKMLLPPRRCKFMITIPCANPKYRGKDYTNPENKLYKIGFLFNG
;
A
#
# COMPACT_ATOMS: atom_id res chain seq x y z
N MET A 1 -25.64 -10.34 -20.33
CA MET A 1 -25.51 -8.98 -20.88
C MET A 1 -24.18 -8.86 -21.61
N SER A 2 -24.17 -8.35 -22.85
CA SER A 2 -22.96 -8.25 -23.70
C SER A 2 -22.73 -6.80 -24.10
N TYR A 3 -21.53 -6.28 -23.85
CA TYR A 3 -21.17 -4.90 -24.17
C TYR A 3 -20.47 -4.82 -25.53
N LYS A 4 -21.15 -4.28 -26.55
CA LYS A 4 -20.51 -3.87 -27.81
C LYS A 4 -19.73 -2.56 -27.61
N LYS A 5 -18.44 -2.55 -27.97
CA LYS A 5 -17.64 -1.32 -28.07
C LYS A 5 -18.13 -0.46 -29.24
N ARG A 6 -18.26 0.86 -29.05
CA ARG A 6 -18.39 1.82 -30.16
C ARG A 6 -17.03 2.04 -30.83
N LYS A 7 -17.03 2.26 -32.15
CA LYS A 7 -15.84 2.69 -32.92
C LYS A 7 -15.58 4.18 -32.69
N LEU A 8 -14.31 4.59 -32.78
CA LEU A 8 -13.93 5.99 -32.95
C LEU A 8 -14.15 6.44 -34.41
N SER A 9 -14.03 7.76 -34.63
CA SER A 9 -14.04 8.51 -35.90
C SER A 9 -15.38 8.59 -36.66
N GLU A 10 -16.18 9.57 -36.28
CA GLU A 10 -16.92 10.42 -37.23
C GLU A 10 -16.49 11.86 -36.94
N GLU A 11 -15.74 12.47 -37.87
CA GLU A 11 -15.33 13.88 -37.78
C GLU A 11 -16.43 14.74 -38.41
N ILE A 12 -16.99 15.67 -37.63
CA ILE A 12 -17.97 16.63 -38.12
C ILE A 12 -17.22 17.91 -38.49
N LEU A 13 -17.18 18.23 -39.78
CA LEU A 13 -16.67 19.50 -40.30
C LEU A 13 -17.55 20.65 -39.79
N ILE A 14 -16.93 21.66 -39.20
CA ILE A 14 -17.60 22.88 -38.72
C ILE A 14 -17.32 24.01 -39.71
N ASP A 15 -18.39 24.60 -40.23
CA ASP A 15 -18.34 25.74 -41.14
C ASP A 15 -17.90 27.00 -40.40
N GLU A 16 -16.70 27.51 -40.73
CA GLU A 16 -16.06 28.64 -40.04
C GLU A 16 -16.73 30.00 -40.35
N SER A 17 -17.62 30.06 -41.35
CA SER A 17 -18.29 31.31 -41.77
C SER A 17 -19.27 31.90 -40.74
N LYS A 18 -19.60 31.16 -39.68
CA LYS A 18 -20.65 31.52 -38.70
C LYS A 18 -20.14 32.04 -37.35
N ARG A 19 -18.90 32.51 -37.25
CA ARG A 19 -18.38 33.14 -36.02
C ARG A 19 -18.64 34.65 -35.99
N PRO A 20 -19.43 35.18 -35.04
CA PRO A 20 -19.49 36.62 -34.80
C PRO A 20 -18.23 37.09 -34.05
N THR A 21 -17.62 38.16 -34.52
CA THR A 21 -16.56 38.89 -33.82
C THR A 21 -17.16 39.95 -32.90
N LEU A 22 -16.79 39.94 -31.61
CA LEU A 22 -17.16 40.98 -30.65
C LEU A 22 -15.91 41.48 -29.91
N THR A 23 -15.77 42.80 -29.85
CA THR A 23 -14.72 43.54 -29.14
C THR A 23 -15.10 43.77 -27.67
N LEU A 24 -14.11 43.87 -26.79
CA LEU A 24 -14.29 44.13 -25.36
C LEU A 24 -14.26 45.62 -25.04
N ASP A 25 -15.13 46.07 -24.12
CA ASP A 25 -14.96 47.32 -23.36
C ASP A 25 -15.61 47.27 -21.96
N SER A 26 -15.13 48.15 -21.08
CA SER A 26 -15.62 48.51 -19.72
C SER A 26 -15.62 47.49 -18.56
N THR A 27 -14.50 47.47 -17.82
CA THR A 27 -14.33 47.76 -16.36
C THR A 27 -15.50 47.70 -15.35
N VAL A 28 -15.27 47.05 -14.19
CA VAL A 28 -15.78 47.43 -12.84
C VAL A 28 -14.72 47.12 -11.76
N GLU A 29 -14.64 47.94 -10.70
CA GLU A 29 -13.60 47.90 -9.64
C GLU A 29 -14.00 47.12 -8.36
N PHE A 30 -13.02 46.93 -7.45
CA PHE A 30 -13.14 46.23 -6.16
C PHE A 30 -13.01 47.16 -4.96
N THR A 31 -13.75 46.88 -3.87
CA THR A 31 -13.44 47.39 -2.52
C THR A 31 -13.53 46.30 -1.45
N GLN A 32 -12.58 46.35 -0.51
CA GLN A 32 -12.55 45.63 0.78
C GLN A 32 -13.18 46.55 1.86
N VAL A 33 -13.28 46.30 3.18
CA VAL A 33 -12.61 45.43 4.18
C VAL A 33 -13.57 45.30 5.40
N LEU A 34 -13.49 44.25 6.23
CA LEU A 34 -13.28 44.33 7.71
C LEU A 34 -13.57 43.02 8.46
N ASN A 35 -12.66 42.67 9.38
CA ASN A 35 -12.76 41.57 10.35
C ASN A 35 -13.51 42.03 11.61
N LEU A 36 -13.95 41.06 12.43
CA LEU A 36 -13.96 41.17 13.90
C LEU A 36 -14.01 39.77 14.53
N ASP A 37 -13.03 39.45 15.39
CA ASP A 37 -12.99 38.24 16.22
C ASP A 37 -13.64 38.49 17.60
N PHE A 38 -14.23 37.47 18.23
CA PHE A 38 -14.47 37.43 19.68
C PHE A 38 -14.54 35.98 20.20
N ASP A 39 -13.89 35.72 21.32
CA ASP A 39 -13.77 34.40 21.98
C ASP A 39 -14.68 34.26 23.22
N ASN A 40 -15.08 33.01 23.50
CA ASN A 40 -15.54 32.45 24.79
C ASN A 40 -16.86 32.92 25.45
N ILE A 41 -17.70 31.93 25.83
CA ILE A 41 -18.37 31.78 27.15
C ILE A 41 -18.79 30.29 27.31
N TYR A 42 -18.85 29.83 28.57
CA TYR A 42 -19.06 28.44 29.03
C TYR A 42 -20.51 28.19 29.53
N GLU A 43 -20.99 26.93 29.45
CA GLU A 43 -22.06 26.30 30.29
C GLU A 43 -23.46 26.99 30.43
N SER A 44 -24.60 26.34 30.73
CA SER A 44 -25.03 24.93 30.82
C SER A 44 -26.58 24.83 30.89
N GLU A 45 -27.10 23.60 30.90
CA GLU A 45 -28.45 23.18 31.35
C GLU A 45 -29.70 23.34 30.46
N SER A 46 -30.69 22.53 30.84
CA SER A 46 -31.76 21.95 30.03
C SER A 46 -33.15 22.26 30.58
N SER A 47 -34.18 22.26 29.73
CA SER A 47 -35.53 21.91 30.16
C SER A 47 -36.30 21.11 29.10
N ASN A 48 -37.15 20.20 29.56
CA ASN A 48 -37.85 19.21 28.74
C ASN A 48 -39.18 19.74 28.20
N SER A 49 -39.63 19.19 27.06
CA SER A 49 -41.05 18.94 26.83
C SER A 49 -41.25 17.56 26.20
N THR A 50 -42.39 16.93 26.52
CA THR A 50 -42.48 15.47 26.64
C THR A 50 -43.62 14.91 25.79
N THR A 51 -43.41 13.76 25.11
CA THR A 51 -44.44 12.76 24.70
C THR A 51 -45.61 13.20 23.78
N SER A 52 -46.19 12.40 22.89
CA SER A 52 -45.88 11.09 22.31
C SER A 52 -46.98 10.68 21.31
N LEU A 53 -46.66 9.84 20.29
CA LEU A 53 -47.50 8.77 19.68
C LEU A 53 -48.93 9.14 19.16
N ASN A 54 -49.36 8.76 17.95
CA ASN A 54 -49.42 7.39 17.41
C ASN A 54 -49.58 7.33 15.87
N GLN A 55 -49.49 6.12 15.30
CA GLN A 55 -49.52 5.82 13.85
C GLN A 55 -50.89 5.31 13.31
N SER A 56 -51.00 5.17 11.97
CA SER A 56 -52.09 4.54 11.16
C SER A 56 -53.43 5.29 11.17
N GLY A 57 -54.37 5.23 10.20
CA GLY A 57 -54.57 4.54 8.92
C GLY A 57 -56.02 4.85 8.46
N ILE A 58 -56.52 4.66 7.22
CA ILE A 58 -56.03 4.12 5.94
C ILE A 58 -56.76 4.88 4.77
N SER A 59 -56.48 4.57 3.51
CA SER A 59 -57.08 5.12 2.27
C SER A 59 -58.60 4.95 2.09
N GLU A 60 -59.23 5.82 1.29
CA GLU A 60 -60.30 5.40 0.36
C GLU A 60 -60.39 6.31 -0.89
N ASN A 61 -60.90 5.76 -2.00
CA ASN A 61 -60.92 6.41 -3.33
C ASN A 61 -62.13 7.32 -3.54
N SER A 62 -61.94 8.44 -4.24
CA SER A 62 -62.95 8.97 -5.16
C SER A 62 -62.32 9.74 -6.32
N MET A 63 -62.81 9.50 -7.53
CA MET A 63 -62.56 10.40 -8.65
C MET A 63 -63.33 11.69 -8.41
N ASN A 64 -62.69 12.84 -8.61
CA ASN A 64 -63.40 14.04 -9.02
C ASN A 64 -62.61 14.76 -10.10
N THR A 65 -63.09 14.64 -11.33
CA THR A 65 -62.66 15.43 -12.49
C THR A 65 -63.23 16.84 -12.38
N GLN A 66 -62.43 17.78 -11.87
CA GLN A 66 -62.46 19.23 -12.11
C GLN A 66 -61.19 19.83 -11.46
N ASP A 67 -60.61 20.87 -12.07
CA ASP A 67 -59.36 21.60 -11.69
C ASP A 67 -58.09 21.42 -12.56
N PHE A 68 -58.23 21.05 -13.84
CA PHE A 68 -57.11 21.07 -14.81
C PHE A 68 -57.09 22.28 -15.78
N GLU A 69 -57.92 23.30 -15.59
CA GLU A 69 -58.05 24.43 -16.55
C GLU A 69 -57.20 25.68 -16.25
N ASN A 70 -56.51 25.77 -15.10
CA ASN A 70 -55.71 26.96 -14.73
C ASN A 70 -54.23 26.67 -14.40
N THR A 71 -53.69 25.51 -14.78
CA THR A 71 -52.26 25.22 -14.61
C THR A 71 -51.45 25.74 -15.80
N VAL A 72 -50.98 26.99 -15.74
CA VAL A 72 -50.07 27.55 -16.75
C VAL A 72 -48.71 26.84 -16.68
N LEU A 73 -48.49 25.90 -17.59
CA LEU A 73 -47.18 25.25 -17.75
C LEU A 73 -46.21 26.21 -18.47
N PRO A 74 -44.94 26.32 -18.01
CA PRO A 74 -43.95 27.17 -18.68
C PRO A 74 -43.62 26.61 -20.06
N ASP A 75 -43.67 27.48 -21.08
CA ASP A 75 -43.42 27.10 -22.48
C ASP A 75 -42.08 26.33 -22.62
N PRO A 76 -42.11 25.07 -23.11
CA PRO A 76 -40.91 24.25 -23.24
C PRO A 76 -39.88 24.82 -24.24
N ASN A 77 -40.31 25.68 -25.17
CA ASN A 77 -39.45 26.27 -26.20
C ASN A 77 -38.79 27.58 -25.76
N ASN A 78 -39.28 28.26 -24.72
CA ASN A 78 -38.73 29.52 -24.22
C ASN A 78 -37.23 29.41 -23.87
N GLU A 79 -36.40 30.36 -24.31
CA GLU A 79 -34.95 30.39 -24.04
C GLU A 79 -34.63 30.58 -22.55
N LEU A 80 -35.49 31.30 -21.83
CA LEU A 80 -35.36 31.57 -20.39
C LEU A 80 -35.89 30.42 -19.50
N ASN A 81 -36.29 29.29 -20.07
CA ASN A 81 -36.83 28.17 -19.30
C ASN A 81 -35.73 27.50 -18.46
N VAL A 82 -35.76 27.71 -17.14
CA VAL A 82 -34.77 27.21 -16.17
C VAL A 82 -34.59 25.68 -16.21
N TYR A 83 -35.59 24.94 -16.71
CA TYR A 83 -35.55 23.49 -16.85
C TYR A 83 -34.89 23.00 -18.16
N LYS A 84 -34.46 23.90 -19.07
CA LYS A 84 -33.57 23.54 -20.18
C LYS A 84 -32.21 23.11 -19.61
N LYS A 85 -32.04 21.79 -19.44
CA LYS A 85 -30.86 21.06 -18.92
C LYS A 85 -29.50 21.39 -19.57
N GLY A 86 -29.42 22.32 -20.52
CA GLY A 86 -28.20 22.73 -21.20
C GLY A 86 -27.38 23.79 -20.45
N TRP A 87 -27.98 24.85 -19.92
CA TRP A 87 -27.21 26.07 -19.57
C TRP A 87 -26.24 25.89 -18.40
N ALA A 88 -26.67 25.23 -17.32
CA ALA A 88 -25.81 24.87 -16.19
C ALA A 88 -24.75 23.82 -16.55
N LEU A 89 -25.04 22.94 -17.51
CA LEU A 89 -24.13 21.87 -17.95
C LEU A 89 -23.06 22.42 -18.92
N GLU A 90 -23.43 23.32 -19.81
CA GLU A 90 -22.52 23.91 -20.80
C GLU A 90 -21.61 24.98 -20.16
N SER A 91 -22.12 25.80 -19.24
CA SER A 91 -21.27 26.70 -18.44
C SER A 91 -20.23 25.93 -17.61
N LEU A 92 -20.61 24.83 -16.95
CA LEU A 92 -19.67 23.94 -16.26
C LEU A 92 -18.68 23.25 -17.22
N ARG A 93 -19.09 22.94 -18.45
CA ARG A 93 -18.24 22.32 -19.48
C ARG A 93 -17.19 23.29 -20.03
N VAL A 94 -17.59 24.52 -20.35
CA VAL A 94 -16.71 25.59 -20.82
C VAL A 94 -15.72 25.96 -19.71
N ALA A 95 -16.19 26.19 -18.48
CA ALA A 95 -15.33 26.46 -17.34
C ALA A 95 -14.29 25.34 -17.11
N LYS A 96 -14.68 24.07 -17.23
CA LYS A 96 -13.74 22.93 -17.19
C LYS A 96 -12.72 22.94 -18.33
N SER A 97 -13.13 23.26 -19.55
CA SER A 97 -12.25 23.16 -20.73
C SER A 97 -11.16 24.24 -20.75
N GLU A 98 -11.47 25.45 -20.26
CA GLU A 98 -10.52 26.57 -20.19
C GLU A 98 -9.52 26.41 -19.04
N PHE A 99 -10.00 26.03 -17.84
CA PHE A 99 -9.11 25.77 -16.69
C PHE A 99 -8.16 24.60 -16.93
N SER A 100 -8.62 23.58 -17.66
CA SER A 100 -7.88 22.33 -17.90
C SER A 100 -6.75 22.44 -18.94
N ASN A 101 -6.73 23.45 -19.81
CA ASN A 101 -5.85 23.44 -21.00
C ASN A 101 -4.66 24.41 -21.01
N LYS A 102 -4.70 25.54 -20.29
CA LYS A 102 -3.59 26.55 -20.32
C LYS A 102 -2.88 26.74 -18.99
N LYS A 103 -3.60 26.94 -17.86
CA LYS A 103 -2.97 27.06 -16.53
C LYS A 103 -2.30 25.76 -16.07
N SER A 104 -2.96 24.62 -16.26
CA SER A 104 -2.46 23.27 -15.92
C SER A 104 -1.10 22.96 -16.55
N LYS A 105 -0.93 23.20 -17.86
CA LYS A 105 0.30 22.90 -18.60
C LYS A 105 1.45 23.82 -18.21
N ILE A 106 1.20 25.11 -18.00
CA ILE A 106 2.24 26.07 -17.61
C ILE A 106 2.69 25.82 -16.15
N LEU A 107 1.77 25.47 -15.25
CA LEU A 107 2.12 25.09 -13.88
C LEU A 107 2.86 23.74 -13.81
N MET A 108 2.51 22.75 -14.65
CA MET A 108 3.23 21.46 -14.69
C MET A 108 4.65 21.54 -15.25
N VAL A 109 4.97 22.54 -16.08
CA VAL A 109 6.35 22.75 -16.58
C VAL A 109 7.23 23.45 -15.54
N ASN A 110 6.64 24.32 -14.71
CA ASN A 110 7.35 25.07 -13.66
C ASN A 110 7.35 24.37 -12.29
N GLN A 111 6.65 23.26 -12.12
CA GLN A 111 6.79 22.41 -10.94
C GLN A 111 8.20 21.78 -10.92
N PRO A 112 8.95 21.87 -9.80
CA PRO A 112 10.21 21.17 -9.71
C PRO A 112 9.98 19.66 -9.91
N LYS A 113 10.83 19.03 -10.71
CA LYS A 113 10.73 17.58 -10.99
C LYS A 113 10.69 16.83 -9.65
N PRO A 114 9.68 15.99 -9.38
CA PRO A 114 9.42 15.48 -8.03
C PRO A 114 10.63 14.74 -7.44
N ASN A 115 11.41 14.05 -8.28
CA ASN A 115 12.67 13.42 -7.86
C ASN A 115 13.84 14.00 -8.68
N ILE A 116 14.87 14.45 -7.97
CA ILE A 116 16.18 14.83 -8.54
C ILE A 116 17.04 13.56 -8.66
N LYS A 117 17.94 13.53 -9.66
CA LYS A 117 18.85 12.39 -9.84
C LYS A 117 19.98 12.42 -8.82
N LEU A 118 20.25 11.28 -8.20
CA LEU A 118 21.46 11.02 -7.41
C LEU A 118 22.69 10.99 -8.33
N SER A 119 23.80 11.54 -7.86
CA SER A 119 25.08 11.47 -8.59
C SER A 119 25.71 10.08 -8.50
N ASN A 120 26.53 9.71 -9.49
CA ASN A 120 27.26 8.44 -9.49
C ASN A 120 28.15 8.27 -8.23
N LYS A 121 28.69 9.36 -7.67
CA LYS A 121 29.45 9.34 -6.42
C LYS A 121 28.56 8.94 -5.23
N GLN A 122 27.37 9.52 -5.12
CA GLN A 122 26.41 9.18 -4.07
C GLN A 122 25.92 7.73 -4.17
N LEU A 123 25.60 7.26 -5.39
CA LEU A 123 25.21 5.86 -5.63
C LEU A 123 26.32 4.88 -5.20
N GLN A 124 27.60 5.22 -5.46
CA GLN A 124 28.74 4.43 -4.97
C GLN A 124 28.84 4.42 -3.44
N VAL A 125 28.64 5.57 -2.76
CA VAL A 125 28.64 5.62 -1.29
C VAL A 125 27.51 4.77 -0.69
N ILE A 126 26.28 4.86 -1.22
CA ILE A 126 25.14 4.02 -0.77
C ILE A 126 25.49 2.53 -0.97
N THR A 127 25.99 2.16 -2.16
CA THR A 127 26.34 0.77 -2.49
C THR A 127 27.44 0.23 -1.58
N ASN A 128 28.46 1.04 -1.26
CA ASN A 128 29.56 0.65 -0.39
C ASN A 128 29.16 0.51 1.08
N ASN A 129 28.25 1.36 1.58
CA ASN A 129 27.79 1.33 2.96
C ASN A 129 26.75 0.23 3.23
N PHE A 130 25.85 -0.04 2.27
CA PHE A 130 24.70 -0.93 2.50
C PHE A 130 24.74 -2.26 1.75
N LYS A 131 25.69 -2.48 0.83
CA LYS A 131 26.02 -3.75 0.13
C LYS A 131 24.89 -4.78 0.08
N GLU A 132 24.90 -5.78 0.97
CA GLU A 132 23.94 -6.90 0.96
C GLU A 132 22.48 -6.48 1.10
N LYS A 133 22.21 -5.33 1.73
CA LYS A 133 20.86 -4.78 1.95
C LYS A 133 20.27 -4.15 0.69
N LEU A 134 21.07 -3.87 -0.33
CA LEU A 134 20.63 -3.24 -1.58
C LEU A 134 19.69 -4.18 -2.37
N LEU A 135 18.47 -3.73 -2.65
CA LEU A 135 17.50 -4.45 -3.51
C LEU A 135 17.39 -3.84 -4.90
N SER A 136 17.32 -2.52 -5.00
CA SER A 136 17.18 -1.82 -6.28
C SER A 136 17.98 -0.53 -6.26
N LEU A 137 18.64 -0.25 -7.37
CA LEU A 137 19.46 0.94 -7.60
C LEU A 137 18.95 1.63 -8.86
N SER A 138 18.44 2.85 -8.69
CA SER A 138 18.03 3.74 -9.79
C SER A 138 18.77 5.06 -9.67
N ASP A 139 18.80 5.83 -10.77
CA ASP A 139 19.33 7.19 -10.75
C ASP A 139 18.47 8.15 -9.91
N LYS A 140 17.22 7.79 -9.60
CA LYS A 140 16.28 8.60 -8.80
C LYS A 140 16.12 8.14 -7.36
N CYS A 141 16.25 6.85 -7.08
CA CYS A 141 16.05 6.28 -5.75
C CYS A 141 16.86 4.99 -5.54
N VAL A 142 17.14 4.67 -4.29
CA VAL A 142 17.79 3.42 -3.87
C VAL A 142 16.93 2.75 -2.82
N ILE A 143 16.65 1.46 -3.02
CA ILE A 143 15.79 0.67 -2.13
C ILE A 143 16.68 -0.34 -1.39
N LEU A 144 16.63 -0.27 -0.08
CA LEU A 144 17.35 -1.12 0.86
C LEU A 144 16.36 -2.01 1.63
N LYS A 145 16.79 -3.20 2.05
CA LYS A 145 16.08 -4.16 2.89
C LYS A 145 17.04 -4.67 3.96
N ASP A 146 16.71 -4.44 5.23
CA ASP A 146 17.56 -4.85 6.36
C ASP A 146 16.97 -6.07 7.08
N ARG A 147 15.75 -5.95 7.62
CA ARG A 147 15.07 -6.98 8.41
C ARG A 147 13.60 -7.07 7.99
N LYS A 148 12.65 -6.89 8.92
CA LYS A 148 11.24 -6.67 8.58
C LYS A 148 11.11 -5.49 7.62
N PHE A 149 11.70 -4.38 8.03
CA PHE A 149 11.69 -3.11 7.30
C PHE A 149 12.85 -2.97 6.32
N GLY A 150 12.73 -1.97 5.47
CA GLY A 150 13.84 -1.39 4.72
C GLY A 150 13.63 0.10 4.49
N TYR A 151 14.36 0.65 3.53
CA TYR A 151 14.53 2.10 3.39
C TYR A 151 14.60 2.50 1.93
N GLU A 152 13.91 3.59 1.57
CA GLU A 152 14.06 4.26 0.27
C GLU A 152 14.86 5.54 0.49
N ILE A 153 15.97 5.69 -0.25
CA ILE A 153 16.80 6.90 -0.27
C ILE A 153 16.63 7.59 -1.63
N PHE A 154 16.29 8.87 -1.63
CA PHE A 154 16.10 9.68 -2.84
C PHE A 154 16.32 11.18 -2.56
N ILE A 155 16.33 11.99 -3.62
CA ILE A 155 16.32 13.46 -3.49
C ILE A 155 14.94 13.95 -3.93
N ASN A 156 14.20 14.56 -3.01
CA ASN A 156 12.94 15.23 -3.33
C ASN A 156 13.24 16.57 -4.01
N GLY A 157 12.70 16.81 -5.19
CA GLY A 157 12.92 18.05 -5.93
C GLY A 157 12.11 19.24 -5.43
N VAL A 158 11.05 19.01 -4.66
CA VAL A 158 10.18 20.09 -4.14
C VAL A 158 10.86 20.89 -3.04
N ASP A 159 11.57 20.23 -2.13
CA ASP A 159 12.32 20.87 -1.03
C ASP A 159 13.85 20.82 -1.22
N ASN A 160 14.32 20.15 -2.28
CA ASN A 160 15.73 19.90 -2.60
C ASN A 160 16.50 19.22 -1.45
N ARG A 161 15.85 18.28 -0.75
CA ARG A 161 16.43 17.53 0.38
C ARG A 161 16.68 16.06 0.05
N TYR A 162 17.63 15.48 0.77
CA TYR A 162 17.86 14.03 0.79
C TYR A 162 16.87 13.39 1.75
N TRP A 163 16.02 12.50 1.25
CA TRP A 163 15.01 11.82 2.04
C TRP A 163 15.36 10.36 2.26
N VAL A 164 15.10 9.89 3.48
CA VAL A 164 15.01 8.46 3.82
C VAL A 164 13.61 8.14 4.33
N ASN A 165 12.94 7.20 3.65
CA ASN A 165 11.61 6.71 4.01
C ASN A 165 11.70 5.28 4.53
N ALA A 166 11.02 4.95 5.62
CA ALA A 166 10.88 3.56 6.07
C ALA A 166 9.85 2.80 5.22
N LEU A 167 10.18 1.57 4.87
CA LEU A 167 9.38 0.66 4.04
C LEU A 167 9.06 -0.65 4.79
N GLU A 168 7.87 -1.19 4.57
CA GLU A 168 7.50 -2.57 4.94
C GLU A 168 7.21 -3.38 3.66
N PHE A 169 7.85 -4.54 3.52
CA PHE A 169 7.75 -5.35 2.31
C PHE A 169 6.62 -6.37 2.39
N GLN A 170 5.99 -6.66 1.25
CA GLN A 170 5.05 -7.76 1.13
C GLN A 170 5.84 -9.09 1.07
N GLU A 171 5.68 -9.93 2.10
CA GLU A 171 6.45 -11.18 2.25
C GLU A 171 5.65 -12.43 1.81
N PRO A 172 6.29 -13.44 1.16
CA PRO A 172 7.68 -13.46 0.71
C PRO A 172 7.95 -12.40 -0.37
N ILE A 173 9.09 -11.72 -0.22
CA ILE A 173 9.51 -10.67 -1.13
C ILE A 173 9.92 -11.24 -2.49
N ASN A 174 9.28 -10.78 -3.56
CA ASN A 174 9.80 -11.02 -4.90
C ASN A 174 11.06 -10.17 -5.11
N LEU A 175 12.23 -10.81 -5.15
CA LEU A 175 13.52 -10.12 -5.18
C LEU A 175 13.84 -9.39 -6.49
N LYS A 176 13.13 -9.71 -7.59
CA LYS A 176 13.29 -9.02 -8.89
C LYS A 176 12.33 -7.84 -9.04
N SER A 177 11.15 -7.90 -8.42
CA SER A 177 10.17 -6.81 -8.40
C SER A 177 9.58 -6.67 -6.98
N PRO A 178 10.35 -6.11 -6.03
CA PRO A 178 9.94 -6.06 -4.63
C PRO A 178 8.73 -5.14 -4.45
N LYS A 179 7.68 -5.65 -3.81
CA LYS A 179 6.50 -4.88 -3.42
C LYS A 179 6.64 -4.45 -1.97
N PHE A 180 6.38 -3.17 -1.72
CA PHE A 180 6.49 -2.57 -0.39
C PHE A 180 5.47 -1.45 -0.25
N ASN A 181 5.14 -1.16 1.01
CA ASN A 181 4.36 -0.01 1.43
C ASN A 181 5.24 0.90 2.29
N HIS A 182 4.95 2.20 2.27
CA HIS A 182 5.50 3.15 3.22
C HIS A 182 5.03 2.85 4.65
N VAL A 183 5.92 2.96 5.64
CA VAL A 183 5.55 2.74 7.04
C VAL A 183 4.86 3.98 7.61
N TRP A 184 3.62 3.79 8.06
CA TRP A 184 2.84 4.78 8.79
C TRP A 184 2.69 4.35 10.24
N GLN A 185 2.64 5.33 11.15
CA GLN A 185 2.33 5.12 12.55
C GLN A 185 1.24 6.09 12.99
N GLY A 186 0.02 5.56 13.13
CA GLY A 186 -1.17 6.41 13.20
C GLY A 186 -1.23 7.29 11.94
N ASN A 187 -1.38 8.59 12.12
CA ASN A 187 -1.42 9.57 11.03
C ASN A 187 -0.03 10.08 10.62
N SER A 188 1.06 9.59 11.23
CA SER A 188 2.42 10.06 10.98
C SER A 188 3.20 9.12 10.06
N PHE A 189 3.78 9.67 8.99
CA PHE A 189 4.68 8.97 8.09
C PHE A 189 6.10 8.86 8.69
N ILE A 190 6.74 7.70 8.59
CA ILE A 190 8.14 7.52 9.02
C ILE A 190 9.09 7.82 7.84
N GLY A 191 9.35 9.10 7.63
CA GLY A 191 10.35 9.60 6.68
C GLY A 191 11.01 10.89 7.16
N TYR A 192 12.27 11.09 6.79
CA TYR A 192 13.09 12.22 7.25
C TYR A 192 13.85 12.86 6.09
N GLY A 193 13.78 14.19 5.96
CA GLY A 193 14.43 14.98 4.91
C GLY A 193 15.56 15.88 5.42
N PHE A 194 16.75 15.69 4.86
CA PHE A 194 18.04 16.29 5.28
C PHE A 194 18.62 17.25 4.25
N LYS A 195 19.46 18.19 4.70
CA LYS A 195 20.14 19.14 3.79
C LYS A 195 21.37 18.52 3.14
N THR A 196 22.13 17.72 3.90
CA THR A 196 23.32 17.03 3.40
C THR A 196 23.01 15.56 3.10
N PHE A 197 23.86 14.96 2.26
CA PHE A 197 23.73 13.55 1.89
C PHE A 197 24.22 12.65 3.05
N GLU A 198 25.24 13.11 3.74
CA GLU A 198 25.90 12.48 4.88
C GLU A 198 24.92 12.27 6.05
N GLU A 199 24.17 13.32 6.44
CA GLU A 199 23.08 13.23 7.44
C GLU A 199 22.04 12.14 7.08
N CYS A 200 21.68 12.03 5.80
CA CYS A 200 20.70 11.03 5.34
C CYS A 200 21.24 9.59 5.46
N ILE A 201 22.52 9.39 5.15
CA ILE A 201 23.20 8.09 5.32
C ILE A 201 23.35 7.73 6.80
N GLU A 202 23.73 8.67 7.65
CA GLU A 202 23.81 8.48 9.10
C GLU A 202 22.44 8.14 9.69
N LYS A 203 21.38 8.88 9.33
CA LYS A 203 20.02 8.58 9.78
C LYS A 203 19.54 7.22 9.30
N THR A 204 19.87 6.83 8.06
CA THR A 204 19.54 5.49 7.55
C THR A 204 20.16 4.40 8.41
N ASN A 205 21.43 4.55 8.80
CA ASN A 205 22.11 3.63 9.72
C ASN A 205 21.47 3.64 11.13
N GLU A 206 21.14 4.82 11.66
CA GLU A 206 20.45 4.94 12.95
C GLU A 206 19.11 4.19 12.95
N LEU A 207 18.30 4.34 11.91
CA LEU A 207 16.99 3.67 11.77
C LEU A 207 17.10 2.15 11.62
N MET A 208 18.20 1.64 11.07
CA MET A 208 18.49 0.19 11.02
C MET A 208 18.84 -0.41 12.39
N VAL A 209 19.39 0.39 13.31
CA VAL A 209 19.89 -0.09 14.61
C VAL A 209 18.95 0.25 15.77
N ARG A 210 18.28 1.41 15.71
CA ARG A 210 17.52 2.01 16.82
C ARG A 210 16.09 2.33 16.41
N GLY A 211 15.28 2.69 17.41
CA GLY A 211 13.88 3.05 17.22
C GLY A 211 13.01 1.88 16.75
N LYS A 212 11.86 2.24 16.17
CA LYS A 212 10.76 1.31 15.88
C LYS A 212 11.03 0.40 14.67
N THR A 213 11.97 0.78 13.81
CA THR A 213 12.39 0.00 12.63
C THR A 213 13.61 -0.89 12.90
N GLY A 214 14.50 -0.50 13.82
CA GLY A 214 15.71 -1.28 14.14
C GLY A 214 15.45 -2.54 14.97
N VAL A 215 14.51 -2.48 15.93
CA VAL A 215 14.21 -3.62 16.82
C VAL A 215 13.19 -4.56 16.16
N ASN A 216 13.65 -5.73 15.73
CA ASN A 216 12.79 -6.82 15.25
C ASN A 216 13.05 -8.07 16.07
N LEU A 217 12.04 -8.48 16.86
CA LEU A 217 12.10 -9.71 17.65
C LEU A 217 11.72 -10.91 16.75
N PHE A 218 12.74 -11.58 16.23
CA PHE A 218 12.58 -12.88 15.60
C PHE A 218 12.38 -13.95 16.68
N LYS A 219 11.38 -14.81 16.46
CA LYS A 219 11.10 -15.96 17.33
C LYS A 219 11.98 -17.15 16.96
N ASP A 220 12.07 -17.44 15.67
CA ASP A 220 12.78 -18.58 15.14
C ASP A 220 13.18 -18.36 13.67
N TYR A 221 14.28 -18.97 13.26
CA TYR A 221 14.81 -18.93 11.90
C TYR A 221 14.63 -20.27 11.19
N VAL A 222 14.44 -20.24 9.88
CA VAL A 222 14.34 -21.46 9.08
C VAL A 222 15.72 -22.11 8.98
N VAL A 223 15.77 -23.41 9.27
CA VAL A 223 16.95 -24.27 9.07
C VAL A 223 16.75 -25.22 7.89
N ASP A 224 15.51 -25.63 7.60
CA ASP A 224 15.21 -26.49 6.44
C ASP A 224 13.75 -26.34 5.97
N VAL A 225 13.44 -26.84 4.77
CA VAL A 225 12.11 -26.78 4.14
C VAL A 225 11.72 -28.14 3.57
N ASN A 226 10.71 -28.77 4.18
CA ASN A 226 10.10 -29.98 3.65
C ASN A 226 8.90 -29.62 2.76
N PHE A 227 9.15 -29.56 1.45
CA PHE A 227 8.15 -29.21 0.44
C PHE A 227 7.01 -30.22 0.34
N GLU A 228 7.29 -31.51 0.53
CA GLU A 228 6.31 -32.61 0.40
C GLU A 228 5.26 -32.57 1.52
N ARG A 229 5.72 -32.37 2.77
CA ARG A 229 4.89 -32.29 3.97
C ARG A 229 4.36 -30.87 4.24
N ASN A 230 4.66 -29.93 3.35
CA ASN A 230 4.39 -28.49 3.52
C ASN A 230 4.88 -27.92 4.87
N ARG A 231 6.09 -28.29 5.33
CA ARG A 231 6.64 -27.78 6.60
C ARG A 231 7.92 -26.96 6.44
N PHE A 232 7.99 -25.85 7.17
CA PHE A 232 9.27 -25.26 7.57
C PHE A 232 9.81 -25.97 8.80
N VAL A 233 11.12 -26.22 8.84
CA VAL A 233 11.85 -26.61 10.06
C VAL A 233 12.59 -25.39 10.57
N SER A 234 12.46 -25.07 11.85
CA SER A 234 13.03 -23.85 12.43
C SER A 234 13.79 -24.07 13.74
N SER A 235 14.79 -23.22 14.00
CA SER A 235 15.57 -23.19 15.25
C SER A 235 15.57 -21.78 15.83
N THR A 236 15.71 -21.67 17.15
CA THR A 236 15.89 -20.36 17.82
C THR A 236 17.34 -19.88 17.76
N LYS A 237 18.30 -20.79 17.55
CA LYS A 237 19.74 -20.50 17.52
C LYS A 237 20.30 -20.58 16.10
N ASP A 238 19.95 -21.64 15.38
CA ASP A 238 20.53 -21.98 14.09
C ASP A 238 19.70 -21.40 12.94
N PHE A 239 20.33 -21.23 11.78
CA PHE A 239 19.68 -20.74 10.57
C PHE A 239 20.38 -21.28 9.33
N LYS A 240 19.63 -21.58 8.27
CA LYS A 240 20.18 -21.83 6.95
C LYS A 240 20.24 -20.53 6.14
N LEU A 241 21.32 -20.38 5.39
CA LEU A 241 21.43 -19.38 4.33
C LEU A 241 21.07 -20.04 3.00
N PHE A 242 19.99 -19.57 2.38
CA PHE A 242 19.48 -20.05 1.12
C PHE A 242 20.10 -19.30 -0.06
N THR A 243 20.37 -19.98 -1.17
CA THR A 243 20.71 -19.32 -2.43
C THR A 243 19.47 -18.65 -3.04
N TYR A 244 19.67 -17.78 -4.04
CA TYR A 244 18.56 -17.19 -4.80
C TYR A 244 17.63 -18.26 -5.42
N GLU A 245 18.19 -19.34 -5.96
CA GLU A 245 17.41 -20.44 -6.55
C GLU A 245 16.59 -21.21 -5.52
N GLU A 246 17.17 -21.51 -4.36
CA GLU A 246 16.45 -22.12 -3.23
C GLU A 246 15.33 -21.19 -2.74
N TYR A 247 15.63 -19.89 -2.61
CA TYR A 247 14.64 -18.89 -2.20
C TYR A 247 13.47 -18.81 -3.19
N CYS A 248 13.72 -18.76 -4.50
CA CYS A 248 12.64 -18.72 -5.49
C CYS A 248 11.80 -20.01 -5.54
N LYS A 249 12.34 -21.16 -5.12
CA LYS A 249 11.54 -22.38 -4.89
C LYS A 249 10.62 -22.20 -3.68
N ILE A 250 11.15 -21.65 -2.58
CA ILE A 250 10.38 -21.34 -1.37
C ILE A 250 9.29 -20.30 -1.65
N GLU A 251 9.59 -19.21 -2.36
CA GLU A 251 8.62 -18.16 -2.75
C GLU A 251 7.41 -18.77 -3.49
N LYS A 252 7.67 -19.53 -4.57
CA LYS A 252 6.63 -20.17 -5.38
C LYS A 252 5.80 -21.19 -4.60
N TRP A 253 6.47 -22.02 -3.79
CA TRP A 253 5.78 -23.00 -2.93
C TRP A 253 4.95 -22.31 -1.84
N TYR A 254 5.44 -21.22 -1.25
CA TYR A 254 4.74 -20.46 -0.23
C TYR A 254 3.46 -19.84 -0.77
N PHE A 255 3.53 -19.15 -1.92
CA PHE A 255 2.32 -18.58 -2.53
C PHE A 255 1.28 -19.65 -2.89
N LYS A 256 1.70 -20.85 -3.30
CA LYS A 256 0.79 -21.97 -3.61
C LYS A 256 0.14 -22.57 -2.35
N ASN A 257 0.88 -22.71 -1.25
CA ASN A 257 0.46 -23.53 -0.11
C ASN A 257 0.20 -22.75 1.20
N LYS A 258 0.32 -21.41 1.21
CA LYS A 258 0.33 -20.52 2.39
C LYS A 258 -0.57 -20.90 3.58
N ILE A 259 -1.79 -21.39 3.32
CA ILE A 259 -2.78 -21.76 4.35
C ILE A 259 -2.37 -23.05 5.11
N ASN A 260 -1.72 -23.97 4.42
CA ASN A 260 -1.37 -25.32 4.89
C ASN A 260 0.07 -25.42 5.40
N ILE A 261 0.85 -24.33 5.35
CA ILE A 261 2.26 -24.36 5.75
C ILE A 261 2.40 -24.33 7.28
N MET A 262 3.04 -25.36 7.81
CA MET A 262 3.28 -25.54 9.23
C MET A 262 4.76 -25.33 9.56
N ILE A 263 5.05 -24.93 10.79
CA ILE A 263 6.40 -24.72 11.33
C ILE A 263 6.64 -25.75 12.44
N LYS A 264 7.67 -26.57 12.25
CA LYS A 264 8.19 -27.55 13.20
C LYS A 264 9.50 -27.04 13.79
N THR A 265 9.67 -27.15 15.11
CA THR A 265 10.95 -26.84 15.76
C THR A 265 11.95 -27.98 15.52
N ALA A 266 13.18 -27.66 15.12
CA ALA A 266 14.26 -28.62 14.94
C ALA A 266 14.54 -29.41 16.23
N GLY A 267 14.77 -30.72 16.11
CA GLY A 267 15.03 -31.61 17.25
C GLY A 267 13.81 -31.91 18.14
N GLN A 268 12.65 -31.28 17.93
CA GLN A 268 11.42 -31.58 18.66
C GLN A 268 10.48 -32.41 17.77
N LYS A 269 9.91 -33.48 18.33
CA LYS A 269 8.81 -34.22 17.69
C LYS A 269 7.52 -33.41 17.84
N ASP A 270 6.77 -33.28 16.75
CA ASP A 270 5.40 -32.76 16.78
C ASP A 270 4.36 -33.90 16.74
N LEU A 271 3.08 -33.52 16.88
CA LEU A 271 1.95 -34.45 16.86
C LEU A 271 1.84 -35.22 15.54
N GLU A 272 2.25 -34.63 14.41
CA GLU A 272 2.22 -35.32 13.11
C GLU A 272 3.35 -36.34 12.99
N ASP A 273 4.54 -36.05 13.54
CA ASP A 273 5.64 -37.02 13.60
C ASP A 273 5.26 -38.26 14.43
N LEU A 274 4.64 -38.07 15.60
CA LEU A 274 4.16 -39.20 16.40
C LEU A 274 3.06 -39.98 15.68
N ASN A 275 2.14 -39.31 14.97
CA ASN A 275 1.12 -39.99 14.19
C ASN A 275 1.73 -40.84 13.06
N ASP A 276 2.82 -40.41 12.44
CA ASP A 276 3.53 -41.19 11.43
C ASP A 276 4.33 -42.35 12.06
N GLU A 277 4.97 -42.16 13.22
CA GLU A 277 5.60 -43.25 13.98
C GLU A 277 4.58 -44.33 14.37
N ILE A 278 3.38 -43.92 14.80
CA ILE A 278 2.27 -44.81 15.13
C ILE A 278 1.79 -45.57 13.88
N LYS A 279 1.57 -44.89 12.74
CA LYS A 279 1.20 -45.55 11.47
C LYS A 279 2.26 -46.54 11.00
N ASN A 280 3.54 -46.21 11.14
CA ASN A 280 4.65 -47.09 10.76
C ASN A 280 4.76 -48.31 11.69
N GLN A 281 4.50 -48.16 12.99
CA GLN A 281 4.40 -49.31 13.90
C GLN A 281 3.21 -50.21 13.54
N PHE A 282 2.05 -49.63 13.20
CA PHE A 282 0.89 -50.40 12.73
C PHE A 282 1.18 -51.16 11.43
N SER A 283 1.83 -50.55 10.43
CA SER A 283 2.18 -51.25 9.18
C SER A 283 3.22 -52.37 9.41
N GLN A 284 4.10 -52.20 10.39
CA GLN A 284 5.06 -53.22 10.85
C GLN A 284 4.46 -54.24 11.83
N LYS A 285 3.15 -54.18 12.16
CA LYS A 285 2.45 -55.01 13.15
C LYS A 285 3.02 -54.94 14.59
N ILE A 286 3.77 -53.88 14.90
CA ILE A 286 4.29 -53.61 16.24
C ILE A 286 3.18 -52.97 17.09
N LYS A 287 2.94 -53.48 18.29
CA LYS A 287 1.92 -52.93 19.19
C LYS A 287 2.30 -51.53 19.66
N THR A 288 1.48 -50.54 19.33
CA THR A 288 1.56 -49.19 19.90
C THR A 288 1.24 -49.23 21.39
N THR A 289 2.02 -48.53 22.22
CA THR A 289 1.77 -48.46 23.66
C THR A 289 0.71 -47.40 24.00
N ALA A 290 -0.10 -47.65 25.03
CA ALA A 290 -1.07 -46.65 25.52
C ALA A 290 -0.40 -45.33 25.92
N PHE A 291 0.86 -45.39 26.38
CA PHE A 291 1.67 -44.22 26.72
C PHE A 291 1.95 -43.32 25.51
N GLN A 292 2.32 -43.88 24.34
CA GLN A 292 2.50 -43.10 23.11
C GLN A 292 1.21 -42.39 22.67
N ALA A 293 0.05 -43.02 22.84
CA ALA A 293 -1.25 -42.42 22.53
C ALA A 293 -1.68 -41.31 23.52
N ILE A 294 -1.14 -41.31 24.74
CA ILE A 294 -1.29 -40.21 25.70
C ILE A 294 -0.31 -39.08 25.35
N GLN A 295 0.95 -39.42 25.03
CA GLN A 295 1.97 -38.44 24.61
C GLN A 295 1.54 -37.66 23.36
N SER A 296 0.96 -38.32 22.35
CA SER A 296 0.49 -37.62 21.13
C SER A 296 -0.65 -36.63 21.41
N LYS A 297 -1.48 -36.88 22.42
CA LYS A 297 -2.53 -35.94 22.87
C LYS A 297 -1.99 -34.79 23.74
N MET A 298 -0.81 -34.94 24.33
CA MET A 298 -0.15 -33.90 25.13
C MET A 298 0.79 -33.01 24.30
N LEU A 299 1.21 -33.43 23.10
CA LEU A 299 1.98 -32.58 22.20
C LEU A 299 1.12 -31.47 21.60
N LEU A 300 1.70 -30.27 21.54
CA LEU A 300 1.10 -29.14 20.83
C LEU A 300 1.04 -29.43 19.32
N PRO A 301 -0.03 -29.00 18.62
CA PRO A 301 -0.06 -29.05 17.17
C PRO A 301 1.06 -28.15 16.59
N PRO A 302 1.61 -28.47 15.41
CA PRO A 302 2.65 -27.64 14.81
C PRO A 302 2.14 -26.21 14.55
N ARG A 303 3.04 -25.24 14.55
CA ARG A 303 2.66 -23.82 14.49
C ARG A 303 2.28 -23.44 13.05
N ARG A 304 1.18 -22.72 12.84
CA ARG A 304 0.89 -22.15 11.50
C ARG A 304 1.94 -21.11 11.12
N CYS A 305 2.34 -21.10 9.85
CA CYS A 305 3.25 -20.09 9.34
C CYS A 305 2.59 -18.70 9.30
N LYS A 306 3.07 -17.79 10.14
CA LYS A 306 2.69 -16.37 10.19
C LYS A 306 3.94 -15.51 10.23
N PHE A 307 3.85 -14.29 9.71
CA PHE A 307 4.90 -13.26 9.77
C PHE A 307 6.30 -13.77 9.37
N MET A 308 6.37 -14.49 8.25
CA MET A 308 7.63 -14.85 7.60
C MET A 308 8.28 -13.58 7.03
N ILE A 309 9.58 -13.41 7.28
CA ILE A 309 10.41 -12.30 6.82
C ILE A 309 11.62 -12.85 6.09
N THR A 310 11.95 -12.25 4.95
CA THR A 310 13.16 -12.54 4.17
C THR A 310 14.23 -11.50 4.47
N ILE A 311 15.44 -11.94 4.77
CA ILE A 311 16.59 -11.09 5.11
C ILE A 311 17.69 -11.36 4.09
N PRO A 312 18.11 -10.37 3.27
CA PRO A 312 19.27 -10.54 2.42
C PRO A 312 20.55 -10.54 3.28
N CYS A 313 21.51 -11.38 2.91
CA CYS A 313 22.74 -11.62 3.65
C CYS A 313 23.94 -11.64 2.70
N ALA A 314 25.11 -11.26 3.21
CA ALA A 314 26.35 -11.30 2.45
C ALA A 314 26.67 -12.73 2.00
N ASN A 315 26.98 -12.90 0.71
CA ASN A 315 27.51 -14.15 0.17
C ASN A 315 29.05 -14.14 0.30
N PRO A 316 29.66 -14.96 1.16
CA PRO A 316 31.12 -14.95 1.36
C PRO A 316 31.92 -15.41 0.14
N LYS A 317 31.26 -16.06 -0.85
CA LYS A 317 31.87 -16.45 -2.12
C LYS A 317 31.89 -15.30 -3.14
N TYR A 318 31.04 -14.29 -2.98
CA TYR A 318 30.94 -13.18 -3.93
C TYR A 318 31.93 -12.06 -3.61
N ARG A 319 32.78 -11.71 -4.60
CA ARG A 319 33.81 -10.65 -4.49
C ARG A 319 33.59 -9.49 -5.48
N GLY A 320 32.46 -9.49 -6.20
CA GLY A 320 32.15 -8.44 -7.17
C GLY A 320 31.60 -7.17 -6.51
N LYS A 321 31.27 -6.18 -7.35
CA LYS A 321 30.73 -4.87 -6.91
C LYS A 321 29.21 -4.74 -7.11
N ASP A 322 28.60 -5.61 -7.90
CA ASP A 322 27.16 -5.60 -8.14
C ASP A 322 26.42 -6.33 -7.01
N TYR A 323 26.06 -5.56 -6.00
CA TYR A 323 25.14 -5.99 -4.95
C TYR A 323 23.67 -5.70 -5.29
N THR A 324 23.31 -5.33 -6.53
CA THR A 324 21.89 -5.20 -6.93
C THR A 324 21.32 -6.57 -7.29
N ASN A 325 22.01 -7.36 -8.12
CA ASN A 325 21.54 -8.69 -8.52
C ASN A 325 21.29 -9.59 -7.27
N PRO A 326 20.09 -10.19 -7.13
CA PRO A 326 19.80 -11.09 -6.02
C PRO A 326 20.63 -12.39 -6.03
N GLU A 327 21.11 -12.84 -7.19
CA GLU A 327 21.95 -14.05 -7.32
C GLU A 327 23.29 -13.93 -6.59
N ASN A 328 23.78 -12.69 -6.40
CA ASN A 328 25.03 -12.40 -5.70
C ASN A 328 24.89 -12.42 -4.16
N LYS A 329 23.69 -12.70 -3.64
CA LYS A 329 23.37 -12.69 -2.20
C LYS A 329 22.95 -14.07 -1.69
N LEU A 330 22.94 -14.20 -0.37
CA LEU A 330 22.27 -15.29 0.33
C LEU A 330 21.03 -14.75 1.06
N TYR A 331 20.11 -15.64 1.42
CA TYR A 331 18.84 -15.28 2.04
C TYR A 331 18.64 -16.05 3.33
N LYS A 332 18.37 -15.32 4.41
CA LYS A 332 17.96 -15.87 5.70
C LYS A 332 16.46 -15.65 5.85
N ILE A 333 15.72 -16.69 6.27
CA ILE A 333 14.27 -16.59 6.51
C ILE A 333 14.03 -16.72 8.02
N GLY A 334 13.20 -15.83 8.56
CA GLY A 334 12.81 -15.83 9.96
C GLY A 334 11.33 -15.60 10.17
N PHE A 335 10.82 -16.02 11.31
CA PHE A 335 9.47 -15.76 11.78
C PHE A 335 9.51 -14.77 12.94
N LEU A 336 8.65 -13.76 12.90
CA LEU A 336 8.48 -12.85 14.02
C LEU A 336 7.61 -13.49 15.11
N PHE A 337 7.69 -12.99 16.34
CA PHE A 337 6.58 -13.15 17.29
C PHE A 337 5.31 -12.51 16.70
N ASN A 338 4.12 -12.91 17.19
CA ASN A 338 2.86 -12.33 16.72
C ASN A 338 2.95 -10.80 16.76
N GLY A 339 2.76 -10.16 15.61
CA GLY A 339 2.82 -8.69 15.46
C GLY A 339 1.61 -7.98 16.03
#